data_AF-A0A382Q868-F1
#
_entry.id   AF-A0A382Q868-F1
#
_cell.length_a   1.000
_cell.length_b   1.000
_cell.length_c   1.000
_cell.angle_alpha   90.00
_cell.angle_beta   90.00
_cell.angle_gamma   90.00
#
_symmetry.space_group_name_H-M   'P 1'
#
loop_
_entity.id
_entity.type
_entity.pdbx_description
1 polymer ?
#
loop_
_entity_poly.entity_id
_entity_poly.type
_entity_poly.pdbx_seq_one_letter_code
_entity_poly.pdbx_strand_id
1 'polypeptide(L)' 'MRAQEINPAKLAMLFRKEFQMCNVKEGETIAILSDIATRRDFVMASFAAAEDLGANIYEVCVNEVPSWVR' A
#
# COMPACT_ATOMS: atom_id res chain seq x y z
N MET A 1 6.69 16.89 -10.12
CA MET A 1 6.29 15.49 -10.40
C MET A 1 7.50 14.62 -10.10
N ARG A 2 7.46 13.75 -9.06
CA ARG A 2 8.54 12.76 -8.86
C ARG A 2 8.45 11.75 -10.02
N ALA A 3 9.57 11.45 -10.67
CA ALA A 3 9.57 10.49 -11.77
C ALA A 3 9.13 9.11 -11.24
N GLN A 4 8.26 8.44 -11.98
CA GLN A 4 7.86 7.08 -11.65
C GLN A 4 8.99 6.13 -12.09
N GLU A 5 9.91 5.84 -11.16
CA GLU A 5 11.10 5.01 -11.43
C GLU A 5 10.76 3.52 -11.55
N ILE A 6 9.61 3.08 -11.03
CA ILE A 6 9.19 1.69 -10.97
C ILE A 6 7.96 1.50 -11.86
N ASN A 7 7.98 0.48 -12.71
CA ASN A 7 6.83 0.07 -13.50
C ASN A 7 5.63 -0.23 -12.56
N PRO A 8 4.47 0.44 -12.73
CA PRO A 8 3.30 0.25 -11.87
C PRO A 8 2.84 -1.21 -11.78
N ALA A 9 2.98 -2.00 -12.85
CA ALA A 9 2.66 -3.43 -12.83
C ALA A 9 3.55 -4.25 -11.87
N LYS A 10 4.79 -3.80 -11.64
CA LYS A 10 5.71 -4.43 -10.68
C LYS A 10 5.47 -3.95 -9.24
N LEU A 11 4.80 -2.82 -9.05
CA LEU A 11 4.58 -2.22 -7.73
C LEU A 11 3.69 -3.10 -6.84
N ALA A 12 2.60 -3.65 -7.40
CA ALA A 12 1.72 -4.58 -6.67
C ALA A 12 2.48 -5.84 -6.23
N MET A 13 3.36 -6.38 -7.08
CA MET A 13 4.18 -7.54 -6.72
C MET A 13 5.14 -7.26 -5.55
N LEU A 14 5.64 -6.02 -5.44
CA LEU A 14 6.50 -5.62 -4.31
C LEU A 14 5.70 -5.57 -3.01
N PHE A 15 4.52 -4.96 -3.01
CA PHE A 15 3.61 -4.97 -1.85
C PHE A 15 3.18 -6.39 -1.47
N ARG A 16 2.91 -7.27 -2.45
CA ARG A 16 2.59 -8.68 -2.18
C ARG A 16 3.73 -9.35 -1.43
N LYS A 17 4.97 -9.13 -1.86
CA LYS A 17 6.15 -9.68 -1.19
C LYS A 17 6.34 -9.09 0.21
N GLU A 18 6.07 -7.80 0.39
CA GLU A 18 6.06 -7.14 1.70
C GLU A 18 5.06 -7.80 2.66
N PHE A 19 3.81 -7.97 2.24
CA PHE A 19 2.78 -8.62 3.05
C PHE A 19 3.11 -10.09 3.36
N GLN A 20 3.74 -10.82 2.44
CA GLN A 20 4.27 -12.15 2.72
C GLN A 20 5.38 -12.15 3.77
N MET A 21 6.26 -11.14 3.78
CA MET A 21 7.29 -10.97 4.83
C MET A 21 6.67 -10.62 6.18
N CYS A 22 5.55 -9.90 6.18
CA CYS A 22 4.71 -9.68 7.36
C CYS A 22 3.89 -10.92 7.75
N ASN A 23 4.05 -12.03 7.03
CA ASN A 23 3.35 -13.30 7.26
C ASN A 23 1.82 -13.20 7.20
N VAL A 24 1.29 -12.25 6.43
CA VAL A 24 -0.16 -12.05 6.27
C VAL A 24 -0.82 -13.33 5.76
N LYS A 25 -1.96 -13.67 6.35
CA LYS A 25 -2.80 -14.83 6.00
C LYS A 25 -4.12 -14.41 5.36
N GLU A 26 -4.72 -15.35 4.63
CA GLU A 26 -6.06 -15.20 4.10
C GLU A 26 -7.05 -14.86 5.22
N GLY A 27 -7.92 -13.89 4.98
CA GLY A 27 -8.90 -13.39 5.95
C GLY A 27 -8.36 -12.39 6.98
N GLU A 28 -7.04 -12.19 7.10
CA GLU A 28 -6.48 -11.15 7.97
C GLU A 28 -6.78 -9.74 7.44
N THR A 29 -6.68 -8.74 8.32
CA THR A 29 -7.00 -7.35 7.99
C THR A 29 -5.75 -6.50 7.93
N ILE A 30 -5.55 -5.82 6.80
CA ILE A 30 -4.53 -4.81 6.58
C ILE A 30 -5.20 -3.44 6.64
N ALA A 31 -4.63 -2.55 7.47
CA ALA A 31 -4.98 -1.13 7.46
C ALA A 31 -3.80 -0.33 6.92
N ILE A 32 -4.04 0.41 5.84
CA ILE A 32 -3.04 1.30 5.24
C ILE A 32 -3.26 2.70 5.80
N LEU A 33 -2.24 3.22 6.47
CA LEU A 33 -2.21 4.62 6.86
C LEU A 33 -1.63 5.46 5.72
N SER A 34 -2.39 6.43 5.23
CA SER A 34 -1.99 7.37 4.20
C SER A 34 -2.28 8.81 4.62
N ASP A 35 -1.67 9.76 3.93
CA ASP A 35 -1.97 11.19 4.03
C ASP A 35 -2.31 11.78 2.66
N ILE A 36 -2.67 13.07 2.64
CA ILE A 36 -3.03 13.80 1.41
C ILE A 36 -1.89 13.89 0.38
N ALA A 37 -0.63 13.68 0.77
CA ALA A 37 0.53 13.71 -0.11
C ALA A 37 0.96 12.30 -0.57
N THR A 38 0.38 11.25 0.01
CA THR A 38 0.69 9.86 -0.29
C THR A 38 0.34 9.57 -1.75
N ARG A 39 1.29 8.93 -2.46
CA ARG A 39 1.09 8.60 -3.86
C ARG A 39 -0.04 7.58 -4.00
N ARG A 40 -1.06 7.91 -4.81
CA ARG A 40 -2.21 7.04 -5.02
C ARG A 40 -1.84 5.70 -5.66
N ASP A 41 -0.81 5.65 -6.50
CA ASP A 41 -0.37 4.39 -7.10
C ASP A 41 0.12 3.37 -6.07
N PHE A 42 0.68 3.84 -4.95
CA PHE A 42 1.08 2.97 -3.83
C PHE A 42 -0.13 2.41 -3.12
N VAL A 43 -1.14 3.24 -2.86
CA VAL A 43 -2.41 2.79 -2.26
C VAL A 43 -3.12 1.80 -3.17
N MET A 44 -3.19 2.04 -4.48
CA MET A 44 -3.86 1.08 -5.37
C MET A 44 -3.08 -0.23 -5.50
N ALA A 45 -1.74 -0.17 -5.52
CA ALA A 45 -0.90 -1.36 -5.62
C ALA A 45 -0.96 -2.25 -4.37
N SER A 46 -1.06 -1.66 -3.18
CA SER A 46 -1.23 -2.40 -1.93
C SER A 46 -2.62 -3.04 -1.83
N PHE A 47 -3.67 -2.40 -2.34
CA PHE A 47 -4.99 -3.03 -2.46
C PHE A 47 -4.94 -4.27 -3.36
N ALA A 48 -4.36 -4.16 -4.55
CA ALA A 48 -4.20 -5.30 -5.46
C ALA A 48 -3.39 -6.44 -4.82
N ALA A 49 -2.32 -6.10 -4.08
CA ALA A 49 -1.50 -7.08 -3.38
C ALA A 49 -2.24 -7.83 -2.25
N ALA A 50 -3.09 -7.14 -1.50
CA ALA A 50 -3.88 -7.74 -0.43
C ALA A 50 -4.99 -8.64 -0.99
N GLU A 51 -5.65 -8.21 -2.07
CA GLU A 51 -6.64 -9.00 -2.80
C GLU A 51 -6.03 -10.32 -3.30
N ASP A 52 -4.83 -10.26 -3.90
CA ASP A 52 -4.10 -11.46 -4.34
C ASP A 52 -3.74 -12.42 -3.18
N LEU A 53 -3.69 -11.94 -1.94
CA LEU A 53 -3.42 -12.74 -0.73
C LEU A 53 -4.71 -13.18 -0.02
N GLY A 54 -5.88 -12.77 -0.49
CA GLY A 54 -7.16 -13.02 0.17
C GLY A 54 -7.30 -12.29 1.51
N ALA A 55 -6.57 -11.19 1.72
CA ALA A 55 -6.64 -10.37 2.92
C ALA A 55 -7.67 -9.25 2.75
N ASN A 56 -8.34 -8.88 3.84
CA ASN A 56 -9.19 -7.70 3.91
C ASN A 56 -8.31 -6.46 3.98
N ILE A 57 -8.65 -5.39 3.27
CA ILE A 57 -7.84 -4.18 3.22
C ILE A 57 -8.68 -2.91 3.29
N TYR A 58 -8.19 -1.92 4.06
CA TYR A 58 -8.80 -0.61 4.20
C TYR A 58 -7.73 0.50 4.14
N GLU A 59 -8.13 1.66 3.63
CA GLU A 59 -7.33 2.88 3.69
C GLU A 59 -7.85 3.78 4.81
N VAL A 60 -6.93 4.23 5.66
CA VAL A 60 -7.12 5.30 6.63
C VAL A 60 -6.31 6.50 6.16
N CYS A 61 -6.97 7.42 5.46
CA CYS A 61 -6.35 8.65 4.96
C CYS A 61 -6.52 9.79 5.97
N VAL A 62 -5.41 10.35 6.45
CA VAL A 62 -5.40 11.52 7.34
C VAL A 62 -5.30 12.81 6.54
N ASN A 63 -6.00 13.85 6.98
CA ASN A 63 -6.06 15.16 6.31
C ASN A 63 -4.86 16.08 6.61
N GLU A 64 -3.74 15.50 7.03
CA GLU A 64 -2.52 16.23 7.38
C GLU A 64 -1.32 15.41 6.93
N VAL A 65 -0.32 16.08 6.33
CA VAL A 65 0.98 15.45 6.06
C VAL A 65 1.78 15.49 7.37
N PRO A 66 2.08 14.34 8.00
CA PRO A 66 2.72 14.35 9.29
C PRO A 66 4.12 14.99 9.24
N SER A 67 4.49 15.70 10.29
CA SER A 67 5.74 16.49 10.34
C SER A 67 7.02 15.66 10.18
N TRP A 68 6.95 14.34 10.42
CA TRP A 68 8.06 13.40 10.30
C TRP A 68 8.26 12.81 8.88
N VAL A 69 7.41 13.14 7.91
CA VAL A 69 7.48 12.60 6.53
C VAL A 69 8.38 13.46 5.60
N ARG A 70 9.15 14.42 6.16
CA ARG A 70 10.04 15.34 5.40
C ARG A 70 11.16 14.63 4.65
#